data_AF-A0A918RPH8-F1
#
_entry.id   AF-A0A918RPH8-F1
#
_cell.length_a   1.000
_cell.length_b   1.000
_cell.length_c   1.000
_cell.angle_alpha   90.00
_cell.angle_beta   90.00
_cell.angle_gamma   90.00
#
_symmetry.space_group_name_H-M   'P 1'
#
loop_
_entity.id
_entity.type
_entity.pdbx_description
1 polymer ?
#
loop_
_entity_poly.entity_id
_entity_poly.type
_entity_poly.pdbx_seq_one_letter_code
_entity_poly.pdbx_strand_id
1 'polypeptide(L)'
;MQAERARLKRLQRLEKVRAIAKQAAAVESARAESTLAQLEALADRTRRMADEYRARTDFRDGLELRQLGQFVSGLNAITTTTSGDALNARALADRKQLELAQAERSRAAVEDRAKAGAAALARRAQPQALGARKAVGTALE
;
A
#
# COMPACT_ATOMS: atom_id res chain seq x y z
N MET A 1 -14.50 -1.57 35.59
CA MET A 1 -13.07 -1.95 35.64
C MET A 1 -12.72 -3.23 34.86
N GLN A 2 -13.08 -4.46 35.29
CA GLN A 2 -12.63 -5.67 34.56
C GLN A 2 -13.21 -5.80 33.13
N ALA A 3 -14.50 -5.52 32.94
CA ALA A 3 -15.14 -5.56 31.62
C ALA A 3 -14.53 -4.55 30.62
N GLU A 4 -14.20 -3.34 31.08
CA GLU A 4 -13.55 -2.31 30.26
C GLU A 4 -12.10 -2.70 29.90
N ARG A 5 -11.35 -3.30 30.85
CA ARG A 5 -10.01 -3.86 30.59
C ARG A 5 -10.08 -4.99 29.55
N ALA A 6 -11.09 -5.86 29.61
CA ALA A 6 -11.31 -6.91 28.61
C ALA A 6 -11.63 -6.31 27.21
N ARG A 7 -12.47 -5.28 27.15
CA ARG A 7 -12.76 -4.53 25.92
C ARG A 7 -11.51 -3.90 25.31
N LEU A 8 -10.65 -3.30 26.14
CA LEU A 8 -9.38 -2.72 25.71
C LEU A 8 -8.41 -3.77 25.15
N LYS A 9 -8.27 -4.92 25.82
CA LYS A 9 -7.49 -6.06 25.29
C LYS A 9 -8.00 -6.53 23.93
N ARG A 10 -9.33 -6.57 23.73
CA ARG A 10 -9.93 -6.92 22.43
C ARG A 10 -9.60 -5.88 21.35
N LEU A 11 -9.62 -4.59 21.68
CA LEU A 11 -9.22 -3.52 20.76
C LEU A 11 -7.74 -3.61 20.37
N GLN A 12 -6.84 -3.88 21.32
CA GLN A 12 -5.42 -4.10 21.02
C GLN A 12 -5.18 -5.31 20.12
N ARG A 13 -5.91 -6.41 20.33
CA ARG A 13 -5.84 -7.57 19.42
C ARG A 13 -6.31 -7.21 18.01
N LEU A 14 -7.40 -6.46 17.89
CA LEU A 14 -7.89 -5.99 16.60
C LEU A 14 -6.89 -5.06 15.90
N GLU A 15 -6.24 -4.17 16.65
CA GLU A 15 -5.19 -3.29 16.14
C GLU A 15 -4.02 -4.09 15.57
N LYS A 16 -3.55 -5.13 16.27
CA LYS A 16 -2.53 -6.06 15.74
C LYS A 16 -2.96 -6.75 14.45
N VAL A 17 -4.18 -7.27 14.38
CA VAL A 17 -4.72 -7.89 13.16
C VAL A 17 -4.77 -6.89 12.01
N ARG A 18 -5.18 -5.64 12.27
CA ARG A 18 -5.19 -4.57 11.25
C ARG A 18 -3.80 -4.14 10.83
N ALA A 19 -2.81 -4.17 11.72
CA ALA A 19 -1.42 -3.91 11.37
C ALA A 19 -0.87 -4.99 10.41
N ILE A 20 -1.15 -6.27 10.67
CA ILE A 20 -0.78 -7.37 9.78
C ILE A 20 -1.49 -7.22 8.42
N ALA A 21 -2.79 -6.91 8.43
CA ALA A 21 -3.54 -6.69 7.19
C ALA A 21 -3.00 -5.52 6.36
N LYS A 22 -2.61 -4.41 7.01
CA LYS A 22 -1.92 -3.29 6.35
C LYS A 22 -0.60 -3.75 5.72
N GLN A 23 0.21 -4.50 6.47
CA GLN A 23 1.50 -4.97 5.98
C GLN A 23 1.34 -5.90 4.77
N ALA A 24 0.38 -6.82 4.81
CA ALA A 24 0.06 -7.69 3.67
C ALA A 24 -0.39 -6.86 2.45
N ALA A 25 -1.29 -5.90 2.62
CA ALA A 25 -1.72 -5.02 1.54
C ALA A 25 -0.56 -4.19 0.96
N ALA A 26 0.38 -3.74 1.79
CA ALA A 26 1.55 -3.00 1.34
C ALA A 26 2.49 -3.86 0.49
N VAL A 27 2.73 -5.11 0.89
CA VAL A 27 3.54 -6.05 0.11
C VAL A 27 2.88 -6.37 -1.23
N GLU A 28 1.57 -6.60 -1.25
CA GLU A 28 0.84 -6.86 -2.49
C GLU A 28 0.81 -5.64 -3.43
N SER A 29 0.66 -4.42 -2.90
CA SER A 29 0.79 -3.18 -3.67
C SER A 29 2.17 -3.05 -4.30
N ALA A 30 3.23 -3.23 -3.51
CA ALA A 30 4.60 -3.15 -3.99
C ALA A 30 4.92 -4.22 -5.06
N ARG A 31 4.36 -5.44 -4.92
CA ARG A 31 4.48 -6.48 -5.93
C ARG A 31 3.79 -6.09 -7.24
N ALA A 32 2.57 -5.56 -7.17
CA ALA A 32 1.83 -5.12 -8.36
C ALA A 32 2.56 -3.98 -9.09
N GLU A 33 3.07 -3.00 -8.35
CA GLU A 33 3.88 -1.89 -8.90
C GLU A 33 5.18 -2.40 -9.54
N SER A 34 5.87 -3.34 -8.90
CA SER A 34 7.09 -3.95 -9.46
C SER A 34 6.80 -4.68 -10.78
N THR A 35 5.71 -5.43 -10.85
CA THR A 35 5.30 -6.10 -12.09
C THR A 35 4.98 -5.10 -13.21
N LEU A 36 4.27 -4.02 -12.89
CA LEU A 36 4.01 -2.94 -13.85
C LEU A 36 5.31 -2.36 -14.39
N ALA A 37 6.24 -1.98 -13.50
CA ALA A 37 7.52 -1.40 -13.90
C ALA A 37 8.35 -2.36 -14.78
N GLN A 38 8.31 -3.67 -14.50
CA GLN A 38 8.99 -4.67 -15.32
C GLN A 38 8.38 -4.78 -16.73
N LEU A 39 7.04 -4.74 -16.84
CA LEU A 39 6.35 -4.79 -18.13
C LEU A 39 6.60 -3.53 -18.97
N GLU A 40 6.57 -2.35 -18.34
CA GLU A 40 6.90 -1.08 -19.00
C GLU A 40 8.35 -1.09 -19.51
N ALA A 41 9.30 -1.50 -18.66
CA ALA A 41 10.70 -1.63 -19.04
C ALA A 41 10.92 -2.62 -20.18
N LEU A 42 10.20 -3.75 -20.18
CA LEU A 42 10.27 -4.75 -21.25
C LEU A 42 9.70 -4.21 -22.56
N ALA A 43 8.56 -3.52 -22.53
CA ALA A 43 7.96 -2.91 -23.71
C ALA A 43 8.90 -1.85 -24.31
N ASP A 44 9.49 -0.99 -23.48
CA ASP A 44 10.43 0.04 -23.92
C ASP A 44 11.71 -0.57 -24.51
N ARG A 45 12.27 -1.60 -23.87
CA ARG A 45 13.45 -2.30 -24.39
C ARG A 45 13.16 -2.93 -25.76
N THR A 46 12.01 -3.57 -25.90
CA THR A 46 11.61 -4.24 -27.15
C THR A 46 11.39 -3.22 -28.26
N ARG A 47 10.81 -2.06 -27.93
CA ARG A 47 10.65 -0.94 -28.87
C ARG A 47 11.99 -0.40 -29.36
N ARG A 48 12.93 -0.14 -28.43
CA ARG A 48 14.28 0.32 -28.78
C ARG A 48 15.00 -0.66 -29.69
N MET A 49 14.92 -1.97 -29.39
CA MET A 49 15.47 -2.99 -30.27
C MET A 49 14.84 -2.91 -31.67
N ALA A 50 13.50 -2.84 -31.77
CA ALA A 50 12.83 -2.75 -33.06
C ALA A 50 13.28 -1.51 -33.88
N ASP A 51 13.48 -0.37 -33.21
CA ASP A 51 13.95 0.86 -33.83
C ASP A 51 15.42 0.77 -34.28
N GLU A 52 16.29 0.19 -33.46
CA GLU A 52 17.70 -0.08 -33.80
C GLU A 52 17.81 -1.00 -35.02
N TYR A 53 17.00 -2.05 -35.08
CA TYR A 53 16.97 -2.96 -36.23
C TYR A 53 16.39 -2.30 -37.47
N ARG A 54 15.37 -1.41 -37.35
CA ARG A 54 14.84 -0.64 -38.48
C ARG A 54 15.84 0.39 -39.02
N ALA A 55 16.71 0.93 -38.18
CA ALA A 55 17.70 1.93 -38.57
C ALA A 55 18.87 1.35 -39.37
N ARG A 56 19.00 0.01 -39.45
CA ARG A 56 20.03 -0.63 -40.28
C ARG A 56 19.77 -0.36 -41.76
N THR A 57 20.83 -0.10 -42.50
CA THR A 57 20.80 0.20 -43.94
C THR A 57 21.79 -0.64 -44.74
N ASP A 58 22.68 -1.35 -44.06
CA ASP A 58 23.74 -2.18 -44.62
C ASP A 58 23.25 -3.61 -44.88
N PHE A 59 22.49 -3.79 -45.97
CA PHE A 59 21.97 -5.09 -46.38
C PHE A 59 22.76 -5.67 -47.54
N ARG A 60 23.08 -6.96 -47.47
CA ARG A 60 23.82 -7.70 -48.51
C ARG A 60 22.92 -8.09 -49.67
N ASP A 61 21.66 -8.43 -49.40
CA ASP A 61 20.67 -8.82 -50.40
C ASP A 61 19.22 -8.59 -49.94
N GLY A 62 18.27 -8.92 -50.83
CA GLY A 62 16.83 -8.81 -50.52
C GLY A 62 16.30 -9.90 -49.58
N LEU A 63 17.03 -11.00 -49.35
CA LEU A 63 16.64 -12.02 -48.38
C LEU A 63 16.86 -11.50 -46.96
N GLU A 64 18.01 -10.90 -46.70
CA GLU A 64 18.36 -10.27 -45.42
C GLU A 64 17.36 -9.17 -45.06
N LEU A 65 16.96 -8.33 -46.04
CA LEU A 65 15.92 -7.31 -45.84
C LEU A 65 14.57 -7.92 -45.43
N ARG A 66 14.15 -9.03 -46.05
CA ARG A 66 12.90 -9.71 -45.68
C ARG A 66 12.97 -10.32 -44.28
N GLN A 67 14.10 -10.93 -43.93
CA GLN A 67 14.30 -11.50 -42.59
C GLN A 67 14.26 -10.42 -41.52
N LEU A 68 14.91 -9.27 -41.76
CA LEU A 68 14.82 -8.12 -40.87
C LEU A 68 13.37 -7.63 -40.70
N GLY A 69 12.62 -7.51 -41.79
CA GLY A 69 11.22 -7.09 -41.74
C GLY A 69 10.34 -8.03 -40.90
N GLN A 70 10.53 -9.34 -41.05
CA GLN A 70 9.83 -10.34 -40.22
C GLN A 70 10.22 -10.23 -38.74
N PHE A 71 11.50 -10.06 -38.46
CA PHE A 71 12.01 -9.91 -37.09
C PHE A 71 11.45 -8.65 -36.41
N VAL A 72 11.50 -7.50 -37.07
CA VAL A 72 10.92 -6.24 -36.58
C VAL A 72 9.42 -6.36 -36.36
N SER A 73 8.70 -7.03 -37.27
CA SER A 73 7.27 -7.31 -37.11
C SER A 73 6.99 -8.14 -35.85
N GLY A 74 7.80 -9.17 -35.60
CA GLY A 74 7.75 -9.97 -34.37
C GLY A 74 7.99 -9.13 -33.10
N LEU A 75 9.01 -8.25 -33.10
CA LEU A 75 9.27 -7.34 -31.98
C LEU A 75 8.12 -6.36 -31.74
N ASN A 76 7.50 -5.84 -32.79
CA ASN A 76 6.33 -4.96 -32.68
C ASN A 76 5.12 -5.72 -32.09
N ALA A 77 4.91 -6.98 -32.47
CA ALA A 77 3.86 -7.81 -31.90
C ALA A 77 4.08 -8.04 -30.41
N ILE A 78 5.32 -8.36 -29.99
CA ILE A 78 5.68 -8.49 -28.57
C ILE A 78 5.44 -7.18 -27.83
N THR A 79 5.91 -6.06 -28.37
CA THR A 79 5.73 -4.72 -27.77
C THR A 79 4.24 -4.41 -27.56
N THR A 80 3.40 -4.73 -28.55
CA THR A 80 1.95 -4.51 -28.48
C THR A 80 1.31 -5.34 -27.36
N THR A 81 1.64 -6.64 -27.30
CA THR A 81 1.12 -7.53 -26.26
C THR A 81 1.58 -7.08 -24.87
N THR A 82 2.88 -6.83 -24.68
CA THR A 82 3.44 -6.39 -23.40
C THR A 82 2.89 -5.03 -22.96
N SER A 83 2.63 -4.12 -23.90
CA SER A 83 1.97 -2.84 -23.57
C SER A 83 0.53 -3.07 -23.10
N GLY A 84 -0.20 -4.01 -23.71
CA GLY A 84 -1.51 -4.45 -23.24
C GLY A 84 -1.46 -5.05 -21.83
N ASP A 85 -0.48 -5.90 -21.57
CA ASP A 85 -0.25 -6.49 -20.25
C ASP A 85 0.10 -5.41 -19.20
N ALA A 86 0.89 -4.41 -19.57
CA ALA A 86 1.21 -3.28 -18.72
C ALA A 86 -0.05 -2.47 -18.33
N LEU A 87 -0.99 -2.27 -19.26
CA LEU A 87 -2.28 -1.62 -18.94
C LEU A 87 -3.09 -2.42 -17.92
N ASN A 88 -3.12 -3.75 -18.07
CA ASN A 88 -3.79 -4.63 -17.11
C ASN A 88 -3.09 -4.62 -15.74
N ALA A 89 -1.75 -4.65 -15.73
CA ALA A 89 -0.94 -4.57 -14.52
C ALA A 89 -1.12 -3.23 -13.81
N ARG A 90 -1.27 -2.12 -14.55
CA ARG A 90 -1.57 -0.81 -14.00
C ARG A 90 -2.91 -0.78 -13.30
N ALA A 91 -3.96 -1.28 -13.95
CA ALA A 91 -5.28 -1.39 -13.32
C ALA A 91 -5.25 -2.24 -12.04
N LEU A 92 -4.41 -3.28 -11.99
CA LEU A 92 -4.20 -4.08 -10.79
C LEU A 92 -3.44 -3.30 -9.70
N ALA A 93 -2.34 -2.62 -10.06
CA ALA A 93 -1.57 -1.80 -9.13
C ALA A 93 -2.43 -0.70 -8.50
N ASP A 94 -3.24 0.01 -9.30
CA ASP A 94 -4.17 1.03 -8.83
C ASP A 94 -5.18 0.45 -7.81
N ARG A 95 -5.73 -0.73 -8.09
CA ARG A 95 -6.62 -1.44 -7.14
C ARG A 95 -5.91 -1.79 -5.85
N LYS A 96 -4.67 -2.28 -5.91
CA LYS A 96 -3.88 -2.64 -4.71
C LYS A 96 -3.50 -1.42 -3.87
N GLN A 97 -3.21 -0.29 -4.51
CA GLN A 97 -3.01 0.97 -3.81
C GLN A 97 -4.28 1.43 -3.06
N LEU A 98 -5.45 1.30 -3.68
CA LEU A 98 -6.73 1.61 -3.02
C LEU A 98 -7.01 0.67 -1.83
N GLU A 99 -6.74 -0.63 -1.98
CA GLU A 99 -6.84 -1.61 -0.89
C GLU A 99 -5.90 -1.25 0.28
N LEU A 100 -4.65 -0.87 -0.02
CA LEU A 100 -3.69 -0.40 0.98
C LEU A 100 -4.22 0.84 1.71
N ALA A 101 -4.68 1.86 0.98
CA ALA A 101 -5.24 3.08 1.58
C ALA A 101 -6.46 2.78 2.46
N GLN A 102 -7.31 1.81 2.09
CA GLN A 102 -8.41 1.36 2.93
C GLN A 102 -7.93 0.64 4.20
N ALA A 103 -6.91 -0.23 4.08
CA ALA A 103 -6.31 -0.92 5.22
C ALA A 103 -5.67 0.05 6.21
N GLU A 104 -4.99 1.09 5.70
CA GLU A 104 -4.41 2.16 6.51
C GLU A 104 -5.45 2.94 7.29
N ARG A 105 -6.51 3.41 6.62
CA ARG A 105 -7.64 4.10 7.28
C ARG A 105 -8.29 3.22 8.35
N SER A 106 -8.46 1.93 8.05
CA SER A 106 -9.04 0.96 8.98
C SER A 106 -8.17 0.74 10.22
N ARG A 107 -6.85 0.69 10.05
CA ARG A 107 -5.89 0.59 11.17
C ARG A 107 -5.94 1.85 12.02
N ALA A 108 -5.84 3.03 11.41
CA ALA A 108 -5.87 4.31 12.12
C ALA A 108 -7.14 4.45 12.97
N ALA A 109 -8.31 4.14 12.40
CA ALA A 109 -9.58 4.20 13.13
C ALA A 109 -9.66 3.25 14.34
N VAL A 110 -8.96 2.12 14.32
CA VAL A 110 -8.90 1.19 15.46
C VAL A 110 -7.87 1.67 16.49
N GLU A 111 -6.73 2.17 16.03
CA GLU A 111 -5.69 2.75 16.88
C GLU A 111 -6.23 3.93 17.70
N ASP A 112 -6.96 4.85 17.06
CA ASP A 112 -7.57 5.99 17.73
C ASP A 112 -8.59 5.55 18.80
N ARG A 113 -9.41 4.55 18.49
CA ARG A 113 -10.34 3.95 19.47
C ARG A 113 -9.62 3.31 20.64
N ALA A 114 -8.51 2.63 20.39
CA ALA A 114 -7.71 2.01 21.44
C ALA A 114 -7.07 3.08 22.35
N LYS A 115 -6.49 4.15 21.77
CA LYS A 115 -5.94 5.30 22.49
C LYS A 115 -7.00 6.02 23.33
N ALA A 116 -8.16 6.32 22.75
CA ALA A 116 -9.26 6.95 23.47
C ALA A 116 -9.77 6.08 24.63
N GLY A 117 -9.90 4.76 24.41
CA GLY A 117 -10.28 3.81 25.45
C GLY A 117 -9.26 3.74 26.59
N ALA A 118 -7.96 3.74 26.26
CA ALA A 118 -6.89 3.75 27.26
C ALA A 118 -6.89 5.05 28.08
N ALA A 119 -7.02 6.21 27.42
CA ALA A 119 -7.09 7.50 28.08
C ALA A 119 -8.30 7.63 29.02
N ALA A 120 -9.48 7.14 28.60
CA ALA A 120 -10.68 7.14 29.43
C ALA A 120 -10.51 6.26 30.69
N LEU A 121 -9.87 5.09 30.54
CA LEU A 121 -9.59 4.19 31.66
C LEU A 121 -8.56 4.80 32.63
N ALA A 122 -7.53 5.48 32.10
CA ALA A 122 -6.53 6.17 32.90
C ALA A 122 -7.12 7.35 33.69
N ARG A 123 -7.96 8.18 33.05
CA ARG A 123 -8.68 9.29 33.71
C ARG A 123 -9.59 8.80 34.84
N ARG A 124 -10.26 7.65 34.67
CA ARG A 124 -11.11 7.04 35.71
C ARG A 124 -10.31 6.37 36.83
N ALA A 125 -9.08 5.94 36.55
CA ALA A 125 -8.19 5.33 37.55
C ALA A 125 -7.45 6.38 38.39
N GLN A 126 -7.40 7.65 37.96
CA GLN A 126 -6.90 8.73 38.80
C GLN A 126 -7.86 8.95 39.97
N PRO A 127 -7.38 8.95 41.23
CA PRO A 127 -8.22 9.25 42.37
C PRO A 127 -8.79 10.67 42.20
N GLN A 128 -10.11 10.81 42.21
CA GLN A 128 -10.73 12.12 42.36
C GLN A 128 -10.21 12.70 43.67
N ALA A 129 -9.45 13.79 43.59
CA ALA A 129 -9.06 14.54 44.77
C ALA A 129 -10.35 15.08 45.39
N LEU A 130 -10.92 14.33 46.33
CA LEU A 130 -11.93 14.83 47.24
C LEU A 130 -11.26 15.99 47.98
N GLY A 131 -11.57 17.20 47.54
CA GLY A 131 -11.02 18.43 48.11
C GLY A 131 -11.10 18.34 49.62
N ALA A 132 -9.94 18.50 50.27
CA ALA A 132 -9.84 18.52 51.71
C ALA A 132 -10.93 19.45 52.27
N ARG A 133 -11.85 18.90 53.08
CA ARG A 133 -12.82 19.69 53.81
C ARG A 133 -12.04 20.71 54.63
N LYS A 134 -12.14 21.98 54.25
CA LYS A 134 -11.62 23.10 55.02
C LYS A 134 -12.33 23.07 56.38
N ALA A 135 -11.63 22.65 57.43
CA ALA A 135 -12.11 22.80 58.80
C ALA A 135 -12.10 24.29 59.12
N VAL A 136 -13.25 24.95 58.93
CA VAL A 136 -13.46 26.32 59.42
C VAL A 136 -13.74 26.19 60.91
N GLY A 137 -12.68 26.22 61.71
CA GLY A 137 -12.78 26.37 63.15
C GLY A 137 -13.15 27.80 63.48
N THR A 138 -14.31 27.99 64.11
CA THR A 138 -14.67 29.23 64.81
C THR A 138 -13.85 29.32 66.09
N ALA A 139 -12.98 30.32 66.18
CA ALA A 139 -12.37 30.74 67.44
C ALA A 139 -12.46 32.26 67.52
N LEU A 140 -13.41 32.75 68.31
CA LEU A 140 -13.41 34.07 68.95
C LEU A 140 -14.19 33.91 70.27
N GLU A 141 -13.42 33.61 71.32
CA GLU A 141 -13.65 34.17 72.66
C GLU A 141 -13.10 35.60 72.70
#